data_AF-A0A5E4K823-F1
#
_entry.id   AF-A0A5E4K823-F1
#
_cell.length_a   1.000
_cell.length_b   1.000
_cell.length_c   1.000
_cell.angle_alpha   90.00
_cell.angle_beta   90.00
_cell.angle_gamma   90.00
#
_symmetry.space_group_name_H-M   'P 1'
#
loop_
_entity.id
_entity.type
_entity.pdbx_description
1 polymer ?
#
loop_
_entity_poly.entity_id
_entity_poly.type
_entity_poly.pdbx_seq_one_letter_code
_entity_poly.pdbx_strand_id
1 'polypeptide(L)' 'MSSAITVILPAFNEEVSIGSIVLHARQHADRVIVIDDGSTDRTAEMAKLAGAEVIRHPKNLGKRG' A
#
# COMPACT_ATOMS: atom_id res chain seq x y z
N MET A 1 9.82 6.46 25.46
CA MET A 1 9.33 6.88 24.13
C MET A 1 8.68 5.68 23.50
N SER A 2 7.43 5.78 23.03
CA SER A 2 6.83 4.73 22.21
C SER A 2 7.51 4.74 20.84
N SER A 3 7.90 3.59 20.31
CA SER A 3 8.42 3.47 18.94
C SER A 3 7.26 3.52 17.95
N ALA A 4 7.29 4.46 17.00
CA ALA A 4 6.30 4.52 15.93
C ALA A 4 6.59 3.42 14.88
N ILE A 5 5.58 2.65 14.50
CA ILE A 5 5.67 1.56 13.53
C ILE A 5 5.10 2.06 12.19
N THR A 6 5.89 1.90 11.13
CA THR A 6 5.46 2.15 9.75
C THR A 6 5.51 0.85 8.94
N VAL A 7 4.41 0.51 8.28
CA VAL A 7 4.31 -0.65 7.38
C VAL A 7 4.37 -0.16 5.92
N ILE A 8 5.24 -0.78 5.12
CA ILE A 8 5.39 -0.48 3.69
C ILE A 8 4.92 -1.70 2.90
N LEU A 9 3.99 -1.49 1.97
CA LEU A 9 3.35 -2.54 1.17
C LEU A 9 3.59 -2.29 -0.33
N PRO A 10 4.52 -3.01 -0.98
CA PRO A 10 4.60 -3.00 -2.43
C PRO A 10 3.39 -3.73 -3.03
N ALA A 11 2.72 -3.10 -4.00
CA ALA A 11 1.52 -3.64 -4.62
C ALA A 11 1.57 -3.47 -6.15
N PHE A 12 1.06 -4.48 -6.87
CA PHE A 12 0.88 -4.44 -8.32
C PHE A 12 -0.32 -5.32 -8.70
N ASN A 13 -1.40 -4.70 -9.16
CA ASN A 13 -2.65 -5.38 -9.54
C ASN A 13 -3.27 -6.25 -8.43
N GLU A 14 -3.44 -5.66 -7.25
CA GLU A 14 -3.94 -6.27 -6.01
C GLU A 14 -5.31 -5.68 -5.57
N GLU A 15 -6.15 -5.19 -6.49
CA GLU A 15 -7.40 -4.48 -6.14
C GLU A 15 -8.36 -5.26 -5.22
N VAL A 16 -8.32 -6.59 -5.27
CA VAL A 16 -9.16 -7.48 -4.46
C VAL A 16 -8.66 -7.60 -3.01
N SER A 17 -7.35 -7.53 -2.80
CA SER A 17 -6.71 -7.88 -1.53
C SER A 17 -6.23 -6.64 -0.75
N ILE A 18 -5.77 -5.61 -1.45
CA ILE A 18 -5.00 -4.51 -0.85
C ILE A 18 -5.78 -3.76 0.25
N GLY A 19 -7.09 -3.60 0.09
CA GLY A 19 -7.93 -2.91 1.07
C GLY A 19 -7.94 -3.61 2.44
N SER A 20 -8.13 -4.94 2.46
CA SER A 20 -8.16 -5.69 3.73
C SER A 20 -6.78 -5.75 4.39
N ILE A 21 -5.72 -5.84 3.59
CA ILE A 21 -4.33 -5.81 4.07
C ILE A 21 -4.03 -4.47 4.74
N VAL A 22 -4.40 -3.35 4.12
CA VAL A 22 -4.23 -2.02 4.71
C VAL A 22 -5.01 -1.89 6.02
N LEU A 23 -6.27 -2.32 6.05
CA LEU A 23 -7.10 -2.28 7.26
C LEU A 23 -6.48 -3.07 8.42
N HIS A 24 -5.96 -4.28 8.15
CA HIS A 24 -5.26 -5.07 9.16
C HIS A 24 -3.94 -4.43 9.59
N ALA A 25 -3.13 -3.93 8.65
CA ALA A 25 -1.86 -3.27 8.98
C ALA A 25 -2.05 -2.06 9.91
N ARG A 26 -3.12 -1.28 9.70
CA ARG A 26 -3.48 -0.13 10.54
C ARG A 26 -3.87 -0.49 11.98
N GLN A 27 -4.16 -1.75 12.29
CA GLN A 27 -4.39 -2.20 13.66
C GLN A 27 -3.09 -2.32 14.47
N HIS A 28 -1.94 -2.37 13.79
CA HIS A 28 -0.64 -2.63 14.40
C HIS A 28 0.42 -1.56 14.08
N ALA A 29 0.12 -0.62 13.18
CA ALA A 29 1.05 0.40 12.72
C ALA A 29 0.44 1.80 12.78
N ASP A 30 1.25 2.79 13.14
CA ASP A 30 0.86 4.20 13.13
C ASP A 30 0.70 4.73 11.70
N ARG A 31 1.44 4.16 10.75
CA ARG A 31 1.42 4.54 9.33
C ARG A 31 1.45 3.32 8.42
N VAL A 32 0.69 3.37 7.33
CA VAL A 32 0.73 2.39 6.25
C VAL A 32 0.97 3.12 4.94
N ILE A 33 2.03 2.73 4.23
CA ILE A 33 2.42 3.28 2.94
C ILE A 33 2.32 2.16 1.90
N VAL A 34 1.51 2.34 0.87
CA VAL A 34 1.44 1.44 -0.28
C VAL A 34 2.29 2.02 -1.41
N ILE A 35 3.21 1.21 -1.92
CA ILE A 35 3.97 1.52 -3.14
C ILE A 35 3.29 0.81 -4.30
N ASP A 36 2.46 1.55 -5.04
CA ASP A 36 1.80 1.05 -6.24
C ASP A 36 2.77 1.08 -7.43
N ASP A 37 3.25 -0.09 -7.83
CA ASP A 37 4.24 -0.25 -8.90
C ASP A 37 3.59 -0.27 -10.29
N GLY A 38 2.84 0.79 -10.62
CA GLY A 38 2.22 0.95 -11.92
C GLY A 38 1.03 0.03 -12.19
N SER A 39 0.19 -0.25 -11.19
CA SER A 39 -1.00 -1.08 -11.37
C SER A 39 -1.96 -0.50 -12.41
N THR A 40 -2.55 -1.39 -13.21
CA THR A 40 -3.56 -1.04 -14.23
C THR A 40 -4.99 -1.19 -13.71
N ASP A 41 -5.16 -1.74 -12.53
CA ASP A 41 -6.45 -1.91 -11.84
C ASP A 41 -6.67 -0.84 -10.75
N ARG A 42 -7.65 -1.06 -9.86
CA ARG A 42 -7.97 -0.10 -8.78
C ARG A 42 -7.10 -0.24 -7.53
N THR A 43 -5.94 -0.89 -7.59
CA THR A 43 -5.06 -1.09 -6.41
C THR A 43 -4.81 0.20 -5.61
N ALA A 44 -4.39 1.27 -6.28
CA ALA A 44 -4.13 2.56 -5.62
C ALA A 44 -5.40 3.20 -5.03
N GLU A 45 -6.54 3.06 -5.71
CA GLU A 45 -7.82 3.59 -5.22
C GLU A 45 -8.24 2.85 -3.94
N MET A 46 -8.23 1.51 -3.98
CA MET A 46 -8.61 0.66 -2.86
C MET A 46 -7.68 0.86 -1.65
N ALA A 47 -6.38 1.04 -1.88
CA ALA A 47 -5.41 1.37 -0.84
C ALA A 47 -5.69 2.73 -0.16
N LYS A 48 -5.98 3.77 -0.95
CA LYS A 48 -6.34 5.11 -0.43
C LYS A 48 -7.63 5.05 0.39
N LEU A 49 -8.65 4.36 -0.12
CA LEU A 49 -9.94 4.19 0.56
C LEU A 49 -9.79 3.48 1.91
N ALA A 50 -8.87 2.52 2.02
CA ALA A 50 -8.55 1.83 3.27
C ALA A 50 -7.70 2.68 4.26
N GLY A 51 -7.24 3.85 3.84
CA GLY A 51 -6.51 4.80 4.68
C GLY A 51 -4.98 4.67 4.62
N ALA A 52 -4.44 4.07 3.56
CA ALA A 52 -3.00 4.11 3.30
C ALA A 52 -2.58 5.43 2.62
N GLU A 53 -1.36 5.85 2.91
CA GLU A 53 -0.61 6.76 2.04
C GLU A 53 -0.17 5.97 0.80
N VAL A 54 -0.34 6.52 -0.42
CA VAL A 54 -0.03 5.79 -1.66
C VAL A 54 0.98 6.55 -2.50
N ILE A 55 2.12 5.91 -2.75
CA ILE A 55 3.15 6.37 -3.69
C ILE A 55 3.02 5.50 -4.93
N ARG A 56 2.84 6.12 -6.11
CA ARG A 56 2.59 5.40 -7.36
C ARG A 56 3.71 5.64 -8.37
N HIS A 57 4.24 4.55 -8.93
CA HIS A 57 5.11 4.60 -10.10
C HIS A 57 4.29 4.69 -11.40
N PRO A 58 4.79 5.38 -12.43
CA PRO A 58 4.08 5.49 -13.71
C PRO A 58 4.02 4.17 -14.49
N LYS A 59 4.92 3.23 -14.20
CA LYS A 59 5.00 1.89 -14.79
C LYS A 59 5.60 0.91 -13.77
N ASN A 60 5.34 -0.38 -13.95
CA ASN A 60 5.96 -1.43 -13.13
C ASN A 60 7.48 -1.42 -13.30
N LEU A 61 8.20 -1.23 -12.20
CA LEU A 61 9.67 -1.26 -12.11
C LEU A 61 10.18 -2.59 -11.53
N GLY A 62 9.28 -3.43 -11.02
CA GLY A 62 9.60 -4.70 -10.40
C GLY A 62 10.20 -4.53 -8.99
N LYS A 63 10.29 -5.63 -8.24
CA LYS A 63 10.78 -5.61 -6.84
C LYS A 63 12.28 -5.32 -6.66
N ARG A 64 13.05 -5.14 -7.74
CA ARG A 64 14.52 -4.97 -7.68
C ARG A 64 15.02 -3.57 -8.04
N GLY A 65 14.16 -2.67 -8.50
CA GLY A 65 14.57 -1.40 -9.09
C GLY A 65 15.04 -1.56 -10.53
#